data_AF-K9F956-F1
#
_entry.id   AF-K9F956-F1
#
_cell.length_a   1.000
_cell.length_b   1.000
_cell.length_c   1.000
_cell.angle_alpha   90.00
_cell.angle_beta   90.00
_cell.angle_gamma   90.00
#
_symmetry.space_group_name_H-M   'P 1'
#
loop_
_entity.id
_entity.type
_entity.pdbx_description
1 polymer ?
#
loop_
_entity_poly.entity_id
_entity_poly.type
_entity_poly.pdbx_seq_one_letter_code
_entity_poly.pdbx_strand_id
1 'polypeptide(L)'
;MSCSICSRAPHSRLSFYCPTCARNQLYQLRIDSTQVLLEKEALGKQIEVAVTCGSPWDRPSSHRQELVDTSKACSSRWVLQTIDTRHAVSLTKRELVTHQLEVLKLEVEAKKARIIKQKEALARRQSDAESAKFQLEERETGILAGVQNSSKRVEHVWHSLHSKTAESRIYLCREVANLYGLRKATKKGQRRETYVLGCGFIVDLRDMNGKSPLLLPNS
;
A
#
# COMPACT_ATOMS: atom_id res chain seq x y z
N MET A 1 38.90 -20.10 11.95
CA MET A 1 39.00 -20.72 13.29
C MET A 1 37.80 -20.29 14.11
N SER A 2 36.82 -21.17 14.32
CA SER A 2 35.72 -20.93 15.27
C SER A 2 36.28 -20.85 16.69
N CYS A 3 35.70 -20.00 17.55
CA CYS A 3 36.18 -19.90 18.93
C CYS A 3 35.80 -21.17 19.71
N SER A 4 36.74 -21.79 20.42
CA SER A 4 36.49 -22.98 21.25
C SER A 4 35.59 -22.72 22.46
N ILE A 5 35.44 -21.45 22.88
CA ILE A 5 34.61 -21.04 24.02
C ILE A 5 33.20 -20.63 23.56
N CYS A 6 33.10 -19.79 22.52
CA CYS A 6 31.83 -19.27 22.02
C CYS A 6 31.20 -20.13 20.89
N SER A 7 31.94 -21.13 20.37
CA SER A 7 31.65 -21.94 19.15
C SER A 7 31.22 -21.14 17.91
N ARG A 8 31.44 -19.82 17.91
CA ARG A 8 30.95 -18.89 16.90
C ARG A 8 32.05 -18.60 15.87
N ALA A 9 31.64 -18.43 14.61
CA ALA A 9 32.53 -18.02 13.54
C ALA A 9 32.93 -16.54 13.71
N PRO A 10 34.20 -16.18 13.42
CA PRO A 10 34.64 -14.79 13.48
C PRO A 10 33.91 -13.96 12.41
N HIS A 11 33.29 -12.85 12.80
CA HIS A 11 32.63 -11.91 11.89
C HIS A 11 32.94 -10.48 12.31
N SER A 12 33.28 -9.61 11.34
CA SER A 12 33.84 -8.27 11.55
C SER A 12 32.93 -7.25 12.26
N ARG A 13 31.67 -7.58 12.55
CA ARG A 13 30.67 -6.67 13.17
C ARG A 13 30.10 -7.17 14.49
N LEU A 14 30.65 -8.21 15.10
CA LEU A 14 30.16 -8.76 16.38
C LEU A 14 30.91 -8.15 17.58
N SER A 15 30.18 -7.90 18.68
CA SER A 15 30.77 -7.51 19.96
C SER A 15 31.58 -8.66 20.58
N PHE A 16 32.59 -8.32 21.37
CA PHE A 16 33.45 -9.30 22.03
C PHE A 16 32.74 -9.94 23.23
N TYR A 17 32.35 -11.21 23.11
CA TYR A 17 31.67 -11.94 24.19
C TYR A 17 32.63 -12.74 25.10
N CYS A 18 33.87 -12.99 24.67
CA CYS A 18 34.89 -13.63 25.52
C CYS A 18 36.32 -13.23 25.09
N PRO A 19 37.32 -13.46 25.96
CA PRO A 19 38.72 -13.15 25.67
C PRO A 19 39.26 -13.83 24.41
N THR A 20 38.86 -15.07 24.12
CA THR A 20 39.32 -15.82 22.93
C THR A 20 38.70 -15.29 21.64
N CYS A 21 37.44 -14.86 21.67
CA CYS A 21 36.77 -14.20 20.54
C CYS A 21 37.50 -12.86 20.22
N ALA A 22 37.91 -12.07 21.23
CA ALA A 22 38.71 -10.86 21.03
C ALA A 22 40.14 -11.16 20.52
N ARG A 23 40.79 -12.18 21.09
CA ARG A 23 42.12 -12.63 20.67
C ARG A 23 42.14 -13.02 19.20
N ASN A 24 41.19 -13.84 18.74
CA ASN A 24 41.18 -14.31 17.36
C ASN A 24 41.05 -13.18 16.32
N GLN A 25 40.29 -12.13 16.63
CA GLN A 25 40.16 -10.97 15.74
C GLN A 25 41.43 -10.11 15.72
N LEU A 26 42.03 -9.86 16.90
CA LEU A 26 43.26 -9.07 17.00
C LEU A 26 44.46 -9.77 16.35
N TYR A 27 44.54 -11.10 16.40
CA TYR A 27 45.65 -11.84 15.79
C TYR A 27 45.61 -11.80 14.27
N GLN A 28 44.43 -11.85 13.64
CA GLN A 28 44.31 -11.68 12.19
C GLN A 28 44.80 -10.29 11.76
N LEU A 29 44.31 -9.23 12.41
CA LEU A 29 44.78 -7.86 12.14
C LEU A 29 46.29 -7.70 12.36
N ARG A 30 46.85 -8.37 13.37
CA ARG A 30 48.30 -8.35 13.63
C ARG A 30 49.07 -9.05 12.51
N ILE A 31 48.61 -10.20 12.03
CA ILE A 31 49.24 -10.92 10.91
C ILE A 31 49.19 -10.06 9.65
N ASP A 32 48.02 -9.52 9.31
CA ASP A 32 47.84 -8.64 8.15
C ASP A 32 48.77 -7.42 8.24
N SER A 33 48.85 -6.77 9.41
CA SER A 33 49.75 -5.65 9.64
C SER A 33 51.22 -6.05 9.50
N THR A 34 51.63 -7.23 10.00
CA THR A 34 53.01 -7.70 9.84
C THR A 34 53.35 -8.00 8.39
N GLN A 35 52.41 -8.56 7.61
CA GLN A 35 52.61 -8.80 6.18
C GLN A 35 52.83 -7.50 5.44
N VAL A 36 51.97 -6.49 5.67
CA VAL A 36 52.12 -5.16 5.06
C VAL A 36 53.45 -4.50 5.45
N LEU A 37 53.91 -4.66 6.69
CA LEU A 37 55.21 -4.13 7.12
C LEU A 37 56.38 -4.83 6.42
N LEU A 38 56.32 -6.15 6.27
CA LEU A 38 57.35 -6.92 5.55
C LEU A 38 57.37 -6.59 4.06
N GLU A 39 56.20 -6.42 3.43
CA GLU A 39 56.10 -5.96 2.05
C GLU A 39 56.66 -4.55 1.88
N LYS A 40 56.33 -3.65 2.80
CA LYS A 40 56.89 -2.29 2.81
C LYS A 40 58.41 -2.30 2.99
N GLU A 41 58.95 -3.15 3.86
CA GLU A 41 60.39 -3.30 4.05
C GLU A 41 61.04 -3.88 2.79
N ALA A 42 60.44 -4.89 2.16
CA ALA A 42 60.94 -5.48 0.92
C ALA A 42 60.95 -4.45 -0.23
N LEU A 43 59.88 -3.69 -0.39
CA LEU A 43 59.80 -2.58 -1.34
C LEU A 43 60.79 -1.46 -0.99
N GLY A 44 60.94 -1.14 0.30
CA GLY A 44 61.91 -0.19 0.81
C GLY A 44 63.34 -0.57 0.42
N LYS A 45 63.72 -1.83 0.62
CA LYS A 45 65.02 -2.37 0.18
C LYS A 45 65.20 -2.32 -1.33
N GLN A 46 64.16 -2.61 -2.11
CA GLN A 46 64.22 -2.49 -3.56
C GLN A 46 64.42 -1.03 -4.00
N ILE A 47 63.75 -0.08 -3.35
CA ILE A 47 63.92 1.37 -3.59
C ILE A 47 65.32 1.81 -3.14
N GLU A 48 65.78 1.42 -1.96
CA GLU A 48 67.12 1.74 -1.46
C GLU A 48 68.21 1.22 -2.40
N VAL A 49 68.15 -0.05 -2.83
CA VAL A 49 69.10 -0.59 -3.82
C VAL A 49 69.05 0.22 -5.12
N ALA A 50 67.86 0.59 -5.60
CA ALA A 50 67.71 1.42 -6.79
C ALA A 50 68.28 2.85 -6.61
N VAL A 51 68.21 3.42 -5.40
CA VAL A 51 68.71 4.76 -5.07
C VAL A 51 70.21 4.77 -4.77
N THR A 52 70.74 3.76 -4.05
CA THR A 52 72.16 3.64 -3.69
C THR A 52 73.01 3.25 -4.91
N CYS A 53 72.48 2.47 -5.86
CA CYS A 53 73.10 2.32 -7.18
C CYS A 53 73.17 3.64 -7.98
N GLY A 54 72.59 4.74 -7.47
CA GLY A 54 72.62 6.08 -8.03
C GLY A 54 73.57 7.09 -7.36
N SER A 55 74.45 6.69 -6.43
CA SER A 55 75.45 7.60 -5.83
C SER A 55 76.89 7.22 -6.19
N PRO A 56 77.58 7.96 -7.09
CA PRO A 56 79.00 7.74 -7.40
C PRO A 56 80.00 8.28 -6.35
N TRP A 57 79.57 8.74 -5.19
CA TRP A 57 80.45 9.49 -4.28
C TRP A 57 80.48 8.83 -2.91
N ASP A 58 81.35 7.82 -2.78
CA ASP A 58 82.18 7.58 -1.58
C ASP A 58 83.02 6.30 -1.74
N ARG A 59 84.06 6.38 -2.57
CA ARG A 59 85.29 5.58 -2.46
C ARG A 59 86.42 6.30 -3.21
N PRO A 60 87.55 6.64 -2.55
CA PRO A 60 88.69 7.21 -3.25
C PRO A 60 89.53 6.07 -3.82
N SER A 61 89.33 5.73 -5.10
CA SER A 61 90.37 5.03 -5.85
C SER A 61 90.27 5.34 -7.34
N SER A 62 91.28 6.05 -7.82
CA SER A 62 91.76 6.14 -9.19
C SER A 62 91.27 5.02 -10.11
N HIS A 63 90.48 5.35 -11.13
CA HIS A 63 90.85 5.17 -12.53
C HIS A 63 89.71 5.65 -13.43
N ARG A 64 90.07 6.46 -14.44
CA ARG A 64 89.20 6.85 -15.56
C ARG A 64 88.69 5.61 -16.29
N GLN A 65 87.39 5.49 -16.44
CA GLN A 65 86.78 5.01 -17.69
C GLN A 65 85.35 5.54 -17.77
N GLU A 66 85.00 6.10 -18.93
CA GLU A 66 83.69 6.62 -19.28
C GLU A 66 82.57 5.61 -19.00
N LEU A 67 81.58 6.00 -18.20
CA LEU A 67 80.30 5.29 -18.09
C LEU A 67 79.18 6.25 -18.45
N VAL A 68 78.89 6.30 -19.74
CA VAL A 68 77.75 7.01 -20.32
C VAL A 68 76.45 6.28 -19.96
N ASP A 69 75.53 7.02 -19.32
CA ASP A 69 74.07 6.86 -19.35
C ASP A 69 73.41 5.52 -18.97
N THR A 70 73.84 4.85 -17.90
CA THR A 70 73.06 3.71 -17.36
C THR A 70 72.05 4.09 -16.27
N SER A 71 72.19 5.26 -15.62
CA SER A 71 71.31 5.70 -14.52
C SER A 71 69.97 6.29 -15.01
N LYS A 72 69.96 7.01 -16.14
CA LYS A 72 68.73 7.52 -16.80
C LYS A 72 67.87 6.41 -17.40
N ALA A 73 68.49 5.33 -17.88
CA ALA A 73 67.80 4.20 -18.49
C ALA A 73 66.91 3.45 -17.49
N CYS A 74 67.32 3.36 -16.22
CA CYS A 74 66.53 2.71 -15.17
C CYS A 74 65.24 3.51 -14.89
N SER A 75 65.33 4.84 -14.74
CA SER A 75 64.19 5.74 -14.53
C SER A 75 63.19 5.70 -15.71
N SER A 76 63.69 5.73 -16.95
CA SER A 76 62.84 5.68 -18.15
C SER A 76 62.09 4.35 -18.29
N ARG A 77 62.75 3.21 -18.01
CA ARG A 77 62.13 1.88 -18.06
C ARG A 77 61.03 1.72 -17.01
N TRP A 78 61.23 2.22 -15.79
CA TRP A 78 60.20 2.22 -14.75
C TRP A 78 58.98 3.08 -15.11
N VAL A 79 59.19 4.24 -15.74
CA VAL A 79 58.11 5.11 -16.20
C VAL A 79 57.28 4.42 -17.29
N LEU A 80 57.93 3.78 -18.28
CA LEU A 80 57.24 3.01 -19.32
C LEU A 80 56.45 1.83 -18.74
N GLN A 81 57.05 1.05 -17.84
CA GLN A 81 56.36 -0.04 -17.16
C GLN A 81 55.16 0.45 -16.32
N THR A 82 55.26 1.63 -15.73
CA THR A 82 54.15 2.27 -14.99
C THR A 82 53.03 2.72 -15.93
N ILE A 83 53.37 3.24 -17.10
CA ILE A 83 52.38 3.62 -18.13
C ILE A 83 51.68 2.37 -18.65
N ASP A 84 52.41 1.30 -18.98
CA ASP A 84 51.84 0.06 -19.50
C ASP A 84 50.91 -0.63 -18.49
N THR A 85 51.33 -0.71 -17.23
CA THR A 85 50.49 -1.26 -16.15
C THR A 85 49.24 -0.41 -15.92
N ARG A 86 49.36 0.92 -15.90
CA ARG A 86 48.19 1.81 -15.80
C ARG A 86 47.28 1.69 -17.02
N HIS A 87 47.85 1.51 -18.21
CA HIS A 87 47.10 1.33 -19.45
C HIS A 87 46.33 0.00 -19.43
N ALA A 88 46.97 -1.11 -19.05
CA ALA A 88 46.32 -2.41 -18.89
C ALA A 88 45.18 -2.37 -17.84
N VAL A 89 45.41 -1.70 -16.70
CA VAL A 89 44.36 -1.49 -15.68
C VAL A 89 43.22 -0.60 -16.21
N SER A 90 43.52 0.38 -17.06
CA SER A 90 42.50 1.24 -17.68
C SER A 90 41.67 0.47 -18.72
N LEU A 91 42.30 -0.36 -19.55
CA LEU A 91 41.63 -1.20 -20.54
C LEU A 91 40.68 -2.20 -19.88
N THR A 92 41.15 -2.95 -18.88
CA THR A 92 40.31 -3.91 -18.13
C THR A 92 39.13 -3.23 -17.45
N LYS A 93 39.32 -2.01 -16.90
CA LYS A 93 38.21 -1.21 -16.36
C LYS A 93 37.21 -0.79 -17.44
N ARG A 94 37.67 -0.39 -18.63
CA ARG A 94 36.79 -0.02 -19.75
C ARG A 94 35.98 -1.23 -20.21
N GLU A 95 36.62 -2.39 -20.38
CA GLU A 95 35.96 -3.64 -20.76
C GLU A 95 34.89 -4.06 -19.75
N LEU A 96 35.18 -3.94 -18.45
CA LEU A 96 34.21 -4.20 -17.40
C LEU A 96 33.02 -3.24 -17.49
N VAL A 97 33.27 -1.95 -17.69
CA VAL A 97 32.21 -0.93 -17.82
C VAL A 97 31.38 -1.17 -19.08
N THR A 98 32.00 -1.51 -20.22
CA THR A 98 31.27 -1.79 -21.46
C THR A 98 30.38 -3.02 -21.30
N HIS A 99 30.88 -4.08 -20.67
CA HIS A 99 30.08 -5.26 -20.36
C HIS A 99 28.90 -4.91 -19.44
N GLN A 100 29.13 -4.11 -18.39
CA GLN A 100 28.04 -3.65 -17.51
C GLN A 100 27.00 -2.81 -18.26
N LEU A 101 27.41 -1.95 -19.20
CA LEU A 101 26.50 -1.19 -20.03
C LEU A 101 25.67 -2.09 -20.96
N GLU A 102 26.27 -3.13 -21.53
CA GLU A 102 25.54 -4.11 -22.35
C GLU A 102 24.50 -4.88 -21.54
N VAL A 103 24.87 -5.36 -20.35
CA VAL A 103 23.94 -6.02 -19.43
C VAL A 103 22.78 -5.09 -19.07
N LEU A 104 23.08 -3.85 -18.69
CA LEU A 104 22.05 -2.85 -18.36
C LEU A 104 21.12 -2.54 -19.53
N LYS A 105 21.64 -2.44 -20.76
CA LYS A 105 20.83 -2.26 -21.97
C LYS A 105 19.86 -3.43 -22.16
N LEU A 106 20.34 -4.67 -22.05
CA LEU A 106 19.50 -5.86 -22.15
C LEU A 106 18.42 -5.89 -21.06
N GLU A 107 18.76 -5.53 -19.82
CA GLU A 107 17.78 -5.44 -18.74
C GLU A 107 16.71 -4.38 -19.00
N VAL A 108 17.10 -3.21 -19.54
CA VAL A 108 16.17 -2.13 -19.87
C VAL A 108 15.21 -2.58 -20.96
N GLU A 109 15.70 -3.22 -22.02
CA GLU A 109 14.84 -3.73 -23.10
C GLU A 109 13.90 -4.84 -22.61
N ALA A 110 14.40 -5.75 -21.75
CA ALA A 110 13.56 -6.76 -21.12
C ALA A 110 12.45 -6.15 -20.24
N LYS A 111 12.78 -5.12 -19.45
CA LYS A 111 11.80 -4.39 -18.61
C LYS A 111 10.78 -3.63 -19.47
N LYS A 112 11.21 -2.97 -20.54
CA LYS A 112 10.31 -2.30 -21.51
C LYS A 112 9.34 -3.30 -22.13
N ALA A 113 9.82 -4.45 -22.60
CA ALA A 113 8.97 -5.49 -23.16
C ALA A 113 7.95 -6.02 -22.14
N ARG A 114 8.34 -6.18 -20.87
CA ARG A 114 7.41 -6.55 -19.78
C ARG A 114 6.34 -5.47 -19.56
N ILE A 115 6.72 -4.19 -19.55
CA ILE A 115 5.78 -3.07 -19.38
C ILE A 115 4.75 -3.06 -20.53
N ILE A 116 5.18 -3.23 -21.77
CA ILE A 116 4.28 -3.26 -22.93
C ILE A 116 3.26 -4.40 -22.79
N LYS A 117 3.73 -5.62 -22.49
CA LYS A 117 2.85 -6.78 -22.25
C LYS A 117 1.85 -6.54 -21.11
N GLN A 118 2.28 -5.92 -20.01
CA GLN A 118 1.40 -5.58 -18.90
C GLN A 118 0.36 -4.53 -19.29
N LYS A 119 0.76 -3.50 -20.05
CA LYS A 119 -0.16 -2.47 -20.56
C LYS A 119 -1.22 -3.08 -21.47
N GLU A 120 -0.83 -3.95 -22.39
CA GLU A 120 -1.77 -4.68 -23.26
C GLU A 120 -2.74 -5.55 -22.46
N ALA A 121 -2.25 -6.27 -21.44
CA ALA A 121 -3.10 -7.07 -20.58
C ALA A 121 -4.08 -6.21 -19.77
N LEU A 122 -3.65 -5.05 -19.27
CA LEU A 122 -4.53 -4.10 -18.58
C LEU A 122 -5.56 -3.49 -19.52
N ALA A 123 -5.18 -3.11 -20.74
CA ALA A 123 -6.11 -2.58 -21.74
C ALA A 123 -7.19 -3.62 -22.11
N ARG A 124 -6.81 -4.89 -22.27
CA ARG A 124 -7.78 -5.99 -22.47
C ARG A 124 -8.74 -6.11 -21.30
N ARG A 125 -8.23 -6.15 -20.06
CA ARG A 125 -9.09 -6.21 -18.86
C ARG A 125 -10.03 -5.02 -18.73
N GLN A 126 -9.58 -3.83 -19.10
CA GLN A 126 -10.42 -2.63 -19.12
C GLN A 126 -11.54 -2.77 -20.16
N SER A 127 -11.21 -3.17 -21.39
CA SER A 127 -12.20 -3.43 -22.44
C SER A 127 -13.20 -4.52 -22.05
N ASP A 128 -12.74 -5.59 -21.40
CA ASP A 128 -13.60 -6.69 -20.93
C ASP A 128 -14.53 -6.19 -19.81
N ALA A 129 -14.01 -5.40 -18.87
CA ALA A 129 -14.80 -4.81 -17.79
C ALA A 129 -15.83 -3.80 -18.30
N GLU A 130 -15.49 -2.97 -19.29
CA GLU A 130 -16.42 -2.05 -19.95
C GLU A 130 -17.50 -2.81 -20.70
N SER A 131 -17.12 -3.88 -21.42
CA SER A 131 -18.05 -4.75 -22.13
C SER A 131 -19.00 -5.48 -21.18
N ALA A 132 -18.49 -5.94 -20.02
CA ALA A 132 -19.31 -6.55 -18.98
C ALA A 132 -20.25 -5.55 -18.30
N LYS A 133 -19.84 -4.28 -18.17
CA LYS A 133 -20.66 -3.19 -17.63
C LYS A 133 -21.64 -2.60 -18.63
N PHE A 134 -21.46 -2.89 -19.92
CA PHE A 134 -22.32 -2.36 -20.96
C PHE A 134 -23.78 -2.72 -20.70
N GLN A 135 -24.65 -1.70 -20.68
CA GLN A 135 -26.08 -1.79 -20.40
C GLN A 135 -26.48 -2.28 -19.00
N LEU A 136 -25.56 -2.48 -18.06
CA LEU A 136 -25.97 -2.88 -16.70
C LEU A 136 -26.81 -1.80 -16.03
N GLU A 137 -26.35 -0.54 -16.07
CA GLU A 137 -27.08 0.59 -15.46
C GLU A 137 -28.46 0.80 -16.11
N GLU A 138 -28.56 0.67 -17.43
CA GLU A 138 -29.84 0.79 -18.14
C GLU A 138 -30.81 -0.34 -17.75
N ARG A 139 -30.32 -1.57 -17.60
CA ARG A 139 -31.14 -2.70 -17.13
C ARG A 139 -31.56 -2.53 -15.67
N GLU A 140 -30.65 -2.13 -14.80
CA GLU A 140 -30.93 -1.88 -13.39
C GLU A 140 -31.97 -0.78 -13.21
N THR A 141 -31.79 0.35 -13.89
CA THR A 141 -32.76 1.46 -13.86
C THR A 141 -34.11 1.05 -14.46
N GLY A 142 -34.12 0.25 -15.54
CA GLY A 142 -35.34 -0.30 -16.12
C GLY A 142 -36.10 -1.21 -15.16
N ILE A 143 -35.40 -2.13 -14.48
CA ILE A 143 -35.99 -3.03 -13.47
C ILE A 143 -36.54 -2.21 -12.30
N LEU A 144 -35.76 -1.26 -11.76
CA LEU A 144 -36.19 -0.42 -10.65
C LEU A 144 -37.41 0.43 -11.02
N ALA A 145 -37.44 1.03 -12.21
CA ALA A 145 -38.58 1.78 -12.70
C ALA A 145 -39.81 0.88 -12.86
N GLY A 146 -39.63 -0.35 -13.35
CA GLY A 146 -40.70 -1.36 -13.44
C GLY A 146 -41.31 -1.69 -12.08
N VAL A 147 -40.47 -1.98 -11.09
CA VAL A 147 -40.91 -2.25 -9.70
C VAL A 147 -41.61 -1.03 -9.12
N GLN A 148 -41.04 0.16 -9.24
CA GLN A 148 -41.65 1.39 -8.73
C GLN A 148 -43.01 1.68 -9.36
N ASN A 149 -43.15 1.49 -10.68
CA ASN A 149 -44.42 1.67 -11.38
C ASN A 149 -45.47 0.65 -10.93
N SER A 150 -45.06 -0.61 -10.70
CA SER A 150 -45.95 -1.63 -10.16
C SER A 150 -46.43 -1.30 -8.74
N SER A 151 -45.55 -0.81 -7.87
CA SER A 151 -45.90 -0.37 -6.50
C SER A 151 -46.92 0.76 -6.54
N LYS A 152 -46.66 1.82 -7.31
CA LYS A 152 -47.58 2.96 -7.47
C LYS A 152 -48.96 2.54 -7.96
N ARG A 153 -49.02 1.59 -8.91
CA ARG A 153 -50.30 1.05 -9.41
C ARG A 153 -51.05 0.31 -8.31
N VAL A 154 -50.38 -0.57 -7.57
CA VAL A 154 -50.99 -1.33 -6.48
C VAL A 154 -51.48 -0.40 -5.37
N GLU A 155 -50.67 0.59 -4.99
CA GLU A 155 -51.04 1.61 -4.00
C GLU A 155 -52.29 2.37 -4.45
N HIS A 156 -52.34 2.83 -5.70
CA HIS A 156 -53.51 3.54 -6.22
C HIS A 156 -54.78 2.67 -6.19
N VAL A 157 -54.68 1.42 -6.63
CA VAL A 157 -55.80 0.47 -6.59
C VAL A 157 -56.24 0.20 -5.15
N TRP A 158 -55.28 0.02 -4.24
CA TRP A 158 -55.55 -0.20 -2.82
C TRP A 158 -56.28 1.01 -2.20
N HIS A 159 -55.79 2.22 -2.43
CA HIS A 159 -56.44 3.45 -1.94
C HIS A 159 -57.85 3.61 -2.51
N SER A 160 -58.04 3.37 -3.81
CA SER A 160 -59.35 3.46 -4.44
C SER A 160 -60.34 2.44 -3.85
N LEU A 161 -59.92 1.18 -3.70
CA LEU A 161 -60.73 0.13 -3.11
C LEU A 161 -61.04 0.42 -1.64
N HIS A 162 -60.05 0.89 -0.89
CA HIS A 162 -60.20 1.27 0.51
C HIS A 162 -61.23 2.40 0.66
N SER A 163 -61.16 3.46 -0.15
CA SER A 163 -62.13 4.56 -0.12
C SER A 163 -63.55 4.07 -0.38
N LYS A 164 -63.76 3.29 -1.45
CA LYS A 164 -65.08 2.73 -1.78
C LYS A 164 -65.62 1.82 -0.69
N THR A 165 -64.75 1.02 -0.07
CA THR A 165 -65.12 0.14 1.04
C THR A 165 -65.51 0.96 2.27
N ALA A 166 -64.76 2.02 2.58
CA ALA A 166 -65.05 2.92 3.69
C ALA A 166 -66.38 3.66 3.46
N GLU A 167 -66.63 4.19 2.27
CA GLU A 167 -67.89 4.84 1.89
C GLU A 167 -69.08 3.88 2.01
N SER A 168 -68.95 2.66 1.49
CA SER A 168 -70.00 1.63 1.59
C SER A 168 -70.30 1.27 3.05
N ARG A 169 -69.26 1.12 3.88
CA ARG A 169 -69.42 0.87 5.32
C ARG A 169 -70.08 2.05 6.02
N ILE A 170 -69.68 3.28 5.72
CA ILE A 170 -70.31 4.48 6.29
C ILE A 170 -71.80 4.52 5.91
N TYR A 171 -72.14 4.24 4.65
CA TYR A 171 -73.52 4.19 4.19
C TYR A 171 -74.33 3.12 4.95
N LEU A 172 -73.84 1.88 5.00
CA LEU A 172 -74.51 0.79 5.72
C LEU A 172 -74.66 1.10 7.21
N CYS A 173 -73.63 1.65 7.86
CA CYS A 173 -73.70 2.06 9.25
C CYS A 173 -74.75 3.14 9.48
N ARG A 174 -74.92 4.08 8.55
CA ARG A 174 -75.98 5.11 8.62
C ARG A 174 -77.37 4.50 8.47
N GLU A 175 -77.57 3.61 7.51
CA GLU A 175 -78.87 2.95 7.31
C GLU A 175 -79.24 2.09 8.52
N VAL A 176 -78.30 1.30 9.03
CA VAL A 176 -78.48 0.52 10.25
C VAL A 176 -78.81 1.46 11.42
N ALA A 177 -78.04 2.52 11.62
CA ALA A 177 -78.33 3.49 12.68
C ALA A 177 -79.73 4.11 12.55
N ASN A 178 -80.17 4.44 11.34
CA ASN A 178 -81.52 4.94 11.07
C ASN A 178 -82.60 3.91 11.43
N LEU A 179 -82.41 2.63 11.05
CA LEU A 179 -83.33 1.52 11.38
C LEU A 179 -83.44 1.30 12.90
N TYR A 180 -82.32 1.41 13.62
CA TYR A 180 -82.30 1.35 15.09
C TYR A 180 -82.76 2.66 15.77
N GLY A 181 -83.20 3.66 14.98
CA GLY A 181 -83.78 4.89 15.50
C GLY A 181 -82.76 5.86 16.10
N LEU A 182 -81.52 5.87 15.61
CA LEU A 182 -80.52 6.88 15.98
C LEU A 182 -81.00 8.26 15.54
N ARG A 183 -81.14 9.18 16.49
CA ARG A 183 -81.58 10.56 16.23
C ARG A 183 -80.62 11.55 16.85
N LYS A 184 -80.46 12.67 16.16
CA LYS A 184 -79.75 13.83 16.66
C LYS A 184 -80.75 14.72 17.41
N ALA A 185 -80.56 14.83 18.72
CA ALA A 185 -81.33 15.72 19.58
C ALA A 185 -80.46 16.92 19.99
N THR A 186 -80.99 18.12 19.84
CA THR A 186 -80.41 19.33 20.41
C THR A 186 -81.14 19.66 21.70
N LYS A 187 -80.42 19.70 22.83
CA LYS A 187 -81.00 20.20 24.07
C LYS A 187 -81.18 21.72 23.95
N LYS A 188 -82.40 22.21 24.17
CA LYS A 188 -82.69 23.66 24.22
C LYS A 188 -81.72 24.33 25.21
N GLY A 189 -80.90 25.25 24.71
CA GLY A 189 -79.92 26.02 25.51
C GLY A 189 -78.48 25.51 25.51
N GLN A 190 -78.18 24.32 24.96
CA GLN A 190 -76.81 23.84 24.77
C GLN A 190 -76.46 23.76 23.28
N ARG A 191 -75.30 24.32 22.90
CA ARG A 191 -74.74 24.23 21.54
C ARG A 191 -74.18 22.83 21.22
N ARG A 192 -74.43 21.84 22.09
CA ARG A 192 -73.85 20.49 22.01
C ARG A 192 -74.90 19.52 21.48
N GLU A 193 -74.49 18.74 20.48
CA GLU A 193 -75.32 17.75 19.81
C GLU A 193 -75.33 16.48 20.65
N THR A 194 -76.52 15.96 21.00
CA THR A 194 -76.68 14.69 21.70
C THR A 194 -77.31 13.66 20.78
N TYR A 195 -76.82 12.42 20.81
CA TYR A 195 -77.35 11.34 19.99
C TYR A 195 -78.20 10.41 20.86
N VAL A 196 -79.37 10.01 20.35
CA VAL A 196 -80.33 9.14 21.06
C VAL A 196 -80.56 7.90 20.22
N LEU A 197 -80.48 6.71 20.81
CA LEU A 197 -80.82 5.43 20.17
C LEU A 197 -82.01 4.83 20.92
N GLY A 198 -83.16 4.68 20.26
CA GLY A 198 -84.41 4.29 20.94
C GLY A 198 -84.80 5.30 22.03
N CYS A 199 -84.78 4.89 23.30
CA CYS A 199 -85.05 5.74 24.47
C CYS A 199 -83.80 6.18 25.26
N GLY A 200 -82.59 5.73 24.87
CA GLY A 200 -81.35 6.01 25.60
C GLY A 200 -80.43 7.02 24.91
N PHE A 201 -79.75 7.87 25.68
CA PHE A 201 -78.73 8.79 25.16
C PHE A 201 -77.40 8.05 24.96
N ILE A 202 -76.77 8.24 23.80
CA ILE A 202 -75.41 7.77 23.56
C ILE A 202 -74.43 8.74 24.23
N VAL A 203 -73.55 8.19 25.07
CA VAL A 203 -72.50 8.94 25.77
C VAL A 203 -71.39 9.29 24.78
N ASP A 204 -70.97 10.56 24.76
CA ASP A 204 -69.79 11.00 24.00
C ASP A 204 -68.54 10.42 24.68
N LEU A 205 -67.78 9.59 23.96
CA LEU A 205 -66.58 8.94 24.49
C LEU A 205 -65.52 9.94 24.95
N ARG A 206 -65.51 11.16 24.40
CA ARG A 206 -64.62 12.25 24.84
C ARG A 206 -64.94 12.69 26.27
N ASP A 207 -66.22 12.61 26.67
CA ASP A 207 -66.66 12.94 28.04
C ASP A 207 -66.32 11.85 29.05
N MET A 208 -65.90 10.66 28.59
CA MET A 208 -65.48 9.55 29.46
C MET A 208 -63.97 9.51 29.71
N ASN A 209 -63.17 10.24 28.93
CA ASN A 209 -61.72 10.31 29.16
C ASN A 209 -61.45 10.94 30.55
N GLY A 210 -60.99 10.13 31.50
CA GLY A 210 -60.61 10.55 32.85
C GLY A 210 -61.69 10.43 33.94
N LYS A 211 -62.88 9.87 33.64
CA LYS A 211 -63.93 9.62 34.65
C LYS A 211 -63.92 8.15 35.11
N SER A 212 -64.07 7.93 36.42
CA SER A 212 -64.16 6.57 36.97
C SER A 212 -65.48 5.90 36.57
N PRO A 213 -65.52 4.56 36.36
CA PRO A 213 -66.71 3.83 35.91
C PRO A 213 -67.96 3.98 36.80
N LEU A 214 -67.78 4.46 38.04
CA LEU A 214 -68.81 4.60 39.06
C LEU A 214 -69.64 5.90 38.96
N LEU A 215 -69.29 6.81 38.05
CA LEU A 215 -69.95 8.12 37.88
C LEU A 215 -70.70 8.27 36.55
N LEU A 216 -71.02 7.17 35.88
CA LEU A 216 -71.91 7.22 34.72
C LEU A 216 -73.33 7.52 35.20
N PRO A 217 -74.05 8.49 34.58
CA PRO A 217 -75.42 8.76 34.97
C PRO A 217 -76.28 7.52 34.65
N ASN A 218 -76.94 6.98 35.68
CA ASN A 218 -77.95 5.94 35.50
C ASN A 218 -79.10 6.52 34.66
N SER A 219 -79.19 6.03 33.42
CA SER A 219 -80.32 6.08 32.47
C SER A 219 -81.14 7.36 32.42
#